data_AF-A0A8C4SLY9-F1
#
_entry.id   AF-A0A8C4SLY9-F1
#
_cell.length_a   1.000
_cell.length_b   1.000
_cell.length_c   1.000
_cell.angle_alpha   90.00
_cell.angle_beta   90.00
_cell.angle_gamma   90.00
#
_symmetry.space_group_name_H-M   'P 1'
#
loop_
_entity.id
_entity.type
_entity.pdbx_description
1 polymer ?
#
loop_
_entity_poly.entity_id
_entity_poly.type
_entity_poly.pdbx_seq_one_letter_code
_entity_poly.pdbx_strand_id
1 'polypeptide(L)'
;MENVTYQKVCNLPRKKSNELCRNPQGVICSNAGTCHCGSCMCANADDRGLIYGKYCECDDRECLDEETGEICGGHGKCYCGNCYCVAGWHGDKCEFQCDISPWESKKRCTSPDGKICSNRGTCICGECTCYDVDPTGDWGDIHGETCECDERNCLSTYDRYADDFCSGHGQCNCGRCDCKEGWTGKKCEHPLSCHLTADESKKRCQGTSNMPCSGRGKFERDMLNKVQCLCHRGEEIGISYKETAALKMKLVDHENRAC
;
A
#
# COMPACT_ATOMS: atom_id res chain seq x y z
N MET A 1 -16.23 5.75 39.43
CA MET A 1 -16.24 4.29 39.62
C MET A 1 -17.50 3.98 40.41
N GLU A 2 -18.56 3.57 39.72
CA GLU A 2 -19.78 3.11 40.41
C GLU A 2 -19.47 1.74 41.02
N ASN A 3 -19.58 1.63 42.34
CA ASN A 3 -19.44 0.36 43.05
C ASN A 3 -20.59 -0.56 42.64
N VAL A 4 -20.32 -1.52 41.75
CA VAL A 4 -21.31 -2.54 41.37
C VAL A 4 -21.53 -3.45 42.58
N THR A 5 -22.56 -3.16 43.36
CA THR A 5 -22.96 -3.98 44.51
C THR A 5 -23.77 -5.17 44.01
N TYR A 6 -23.13 -6.34 43.90
CA TYR A 6 -23.83 -7.58 43.59
C TYR A 6 -24.67 -8.04 44.79
N GLN A 7 -25.92 -8.42 44.52
CA GLN A 7 -26.82 -8.92 45.55
C GLN A 7 -26.27 -10.25 46.10
N LYS A 8 -25.88 -10.30 47.38
CA LYS A 8 -25.28 -11.50 48.00
C LYS A 8 -26.23 -12.72 48.05
N VAL A 9 -27.53 -12.50 47.90
CA VAL A 9 -28.56 -13.54 47.91
C VAL A 9 -29.42 -13.42 46.66
N CYS A 10 -29.42 -14.46 45.83
CA CYS A 10 -30.19 -14.53 44.60
C CYS A 10 -31.53 -15.22 44.83
N ASN A 11 -32.63 -14.48 44.70
CA ASN A 11 -34.00 -15.01 44.81
C ASN A 11 -34.62 -15.35 43.43
N LEU A 12 -33.85 -15.27 42.35
CA LEU A 12 -34.30 -15.54 40.98
C LEU A 12 -34.02 -16.98 40.56
N PRO A 13 -34.97 -17.67 39.90
CA PRO A 13 -34.70 -18.95 39.25
C PRO A 13 -33.58 -18.80 38.21
N ARG A 14 -32.68 -19.79 38.13
CA ARG A 14 -31.53 -19.78 37.21
C ARG A 14 -31.91 -19.46 35.77
N LYS A 15 -33.05 -19.97 35.28
CA LYS A 15 -33.55 -19.69 33.93
C LYS A 15 -33.85 -18.19 33.72
N LYS A 16 -34.61 -17.57 34.62
CA LYS A 16 -34.93 -16.13 34.56
C LYS A 16 -33.70 -15.25 34.76
N SER A 17 -32.79 -15.65 35.65
CA SER A 17 -31.49 -14.98 35.83
C SER A 17 -30.72 -14.97 34.51
N ASN A 18 -30.60 -16.14 33.87
CA ASN A 18 -29.87 -16.27 32.60
C ASN A 18 -30.52 -15.48 31.45
N GLU A 19 -31.85 -15.37 31.40
CA GLU A 19 -32.55 -14.54 30.42
C GLU A 19 -32.15 -13.07 30.50
N LEU A 20 -31.97 -12.52 31.71
CA LEU A 20 -31.54 -11.12 31.91
C LEU A 20 -30.08 -10.87 31.54
N CYS A 21 -29.24 -11.92 31.59
CA CYS A 21 -27.82 -11.87 31.25
C CYS A 21 -27.53 -12.17 29.77
N ARG A 22 -28.55 -12.46 28.94
CA ARG A 22 -28.36 -12.67 27.50
C ARG A 22 -28.24 -11.33 26.77
N ASN A 23 -27.21 -11.22 25.94
CA ASN A 23 -27.06 -10.11 25.00
C ASN A 23 -27.99 -10.29 23.78
N PRO A 24 -28.08 -9.32 22.86
CA PRO A 24 -28.92 -9.42 21.64
C PRO A 24 -28.58 -10.61 20.73
N GLN A 25 -27.35 -11.12 20.79
CA GLN A 25 -26.90 -12.32 20.06
C GLN A 25 -27.25 -13.62 20.78
N GLY A 26 -27.93 -13.55 21.94
CA GLY A 26 -28.33 -14.70 22.74
C GLY A 26 -27.24 -15.30 23.62
N VAL A 27 -26.05 -14.70 23.66
CA VAL A 27 -24.90 -15.15 24.45
C VAL A 27 -25.01 -14.60 25.88
N ILE A 28 -24.79 -15.46 26.87
CA ILE A 28 -24.84 -15.08 28.29
C ILE A 28 -23.49 -14.48 28.68
N CYS A 29 -23.51 -13.22 29.16
CA CYS A 29 -22.32 -12.50 29.62
C CYS A 29 -21.13 -12.56 28.65
N SER A 30 -21.41 -12.55 27.35
CA SER A 30 -20.42 -12.59 26.25
C SER A 30 -19.35 -13.68 26.39
N ASN A 31 -19.64 -14.75 27.15
CA ASN A 31 -18.67 -15.77 27.57
C ASN A 31 -17.46 -15.25 28.37
N ALA A 32 -17.47 -13.98 28.80
CA ALA A 32 -16.40 -13.31 29.54
C ALA A 32 -16.78 -13.06 31.01
N GLY A 33 -17.74 -13.82 31.54
CA GLY A 33 -18.20 -13.68 32.91
C GLY A 33 -19.22 -14.75 33.30
N THR A 34 -19.69 -14.65 34.55
CA THR A 34 -20.71 -15.53 35.10
C THR A 34 -21.98 -14.75 35.43
N CYS A 35 -23.14 -15.30 35.10
CA CYS A 35 -24.42 -14.66 35.40
C CYS A 35 -24.84 -14.95 36.84
N HIS A 36 -25.07 -13.90 37.63
CA HIS A 36 -25.56 -13.98 38.99
C HIS A 36 -26.73 -13.02 39.21
N CYS A 37 -27.90 -13.56 39.54
CA CYS A 37 -29.13 -12.80 39.83
C CYS A 37 -29.50 -11.79 38.72
N GLY A 38 -29.34 -12.17 37.45
CA GLY A 38 -29.64 -11.33 36.31
C GLY A 38 -28.61 -10.25 35.99
N SER A 39 -27.45 -10.27 36.65
CA SER A 39 -26.32 -9.38 36.37
C SER A 39 -25.07 -10.21 36.02
N CYS A 40 -24.27 -9.73 35.08
CA CYS A 40 -23.01 -10.38 34.72
C CYS A 40 -21.88 -9.97 35.69
N MET A 41 -21.18 -10.97 36.21
CA MET A 41 -19.94 -10.82 36.97
C MET A 41 -18.79 -11.14 36.01
N CYS A 42 -18.12 -10.09 35.52
CA CYS A 42 -17.08 -10.23 34.52
C CYS A 42 -15.80 -10.85 35.11
N ALA A 43 -15.15 -11.69 34.31
CA ALA A 43 -13.94 -12.40 34.73
C ALA A 43 -12.75 -11.44 34.70
N ASN A 44 -12.27 -11.01 35.86
CA ASN A 44 -11.10 -10.17 36.00
C ASN A 44 -10.08 -10.90 36.88
N ALA A 45 -9.11 -11.59 36.25
CA ALA A 45 -8.15 -12.42 36.97
C ALA A 45 -7.16 -11.61 37.83
N ASP A 46 -6.82 -10.39 37.37
CA ASP A 46 -5.77 -9.56 37.98
C ASP A 46 -6.32 -8.35 38.76
N ASP A 47 -7.62 -8.34 39.09
CA ASP A 47 -8.34 -7.20 39.71
C ASP A 47 -8.25 -5.85 38.95
N ARG A 48 -7.63 -5.82 37.77
CA ARG A 48 -7.49 -4.61 36.93
C ARG A 48 -8.80 -4.13 36.32
N GLY A 49 -9.86 -4.96 36.34
CA GLY A 49 -11.19 -4.56 35.85
C GLY A 49 -11.25 -4.33 34.33
N LEU A 50 -10.39 -4.97 33.54
CA LEU A 50 -10.27 -4.78 32.10
C LEU A 50 -11.46 -5.35 31.31
N ILE A 51 -12.18 -6.32 31.88
CA ILE A 51 -13.40 -6.84 31.28
C ILE A 51 -14.59 -6.23 32.01
N TYR A 52 -15.43 -5.51 31.28
CA TYR A 52 -16.57 -4.78 31.83
C TYR A 52 -17.73 -4.68 30.81
N GLY A 53 -18.79 -3.98 31.20
CA GLY A 53 -20.02 -3.84 30.41
C GLY A 53 -21.17 -4.63 31.02
N LYS A 54 -22.39 -4.39 30.53
CA LYS A 54 -23.61 -5.01 31.10
C LYS A 54 -23.59 -6.53 30.94
N TYR A 55 -23.03 -6.98 29.82
CA TYR A 55 -22.90 -8.35 29.40
C TYR A 55 -21.43 -8.77 29.28
N CYS A 56 -20.49 -8.07 29.95
CA CYS A 56 -19.04 -8.31 29.81
C CYS A 56 -18.55 -8.27 28.36
N GLU A 57 -19.13 -7.38 27.56
CA GLU A 57 -18.88 -7.22 26.14
C GLU A 57 -17.63 -6.43 25.81
N CYS A 58 -17.07 -5.70 26.78
CA CYS A 58 -15.87 -4.91 26.60
C CYS A 58 -14.67 -5.58 27.25
N ASP A 59 -13.58 -5.64 26.50
CA ASP A 59 -12.31 -6.24 26.91
C ASP A 59 -11.15 -5.31 26.55
N ASP A 60 -10.60 -4.64 27.57
CA ASP A 60 -9.52 -3.67 27.41
C ASP A 60 -8.12 -4.32 27.44
N ARG A 61 -8.04 -5.66 27.47
CA ARG A 61 -6.74 -6.36 27.41
C ARG A 61 -6.01 -6.13 26.09
N GLU A 62 -6.72 -5.88 25.00
CA GLU A 62 -6.12 -5.57 23.69
C GLU A 62 -5.31 -4.26 23.69
N CYS A 63 -5.70 -3.31 24.55
CA CYS A 63 -4.99 -2.05 24.73
C CYS A 63 -3.74 -2.19 25.60
N LEU A 64 -3.56 -3.31 26.30
CA LEU A 64 -2.41 -3.54 27.15
C LEU A 64 -1.20 -3.86 26.27
N ASP A 65 -0.09 -3.22 26.59
CA ASP A 65 1.22 -3.60 26.10
C ASP A 65 1.83 -4.62 27.08
N GLU A 66 2.12 -5.83 26.59
CA GLU A 66 2.63 -6.91 27.46
C GLU A 66 4.09 -6.69 27.90
N GLU A 67 4.86 -5.89 27.17
CA GLU A 67 6.27 -5.62 27.47
C GLU A 67 6.41 -4.54 28.54
N THR A 68 5.68 -3.44 28.39
CA THR A 68 5.70 -2.29 29.30
C THR A 68 4.68 -2.42 30.44
N GLY A 69 3.61 -3.19 30.23
CA GLY A 69 2.48 -3.29 31.14
C GLY A 69 1.54 -2.08 31.11
N GLU A 70 1.74 -1.14 30.18
CA GLU A 70 0.97 0.08 30.06
C GLU A 70 -0.25 -0.09 29.15
N ILE A 71 -1.34 0.61 29.46
CA ILE A 71 -2.54 0.66 28.61
C ILE A 71 -2.38 1.84 27.65
N CYS A 72 -2.52 1.60 26.36
CA CYS A 72 -2.38 2.61 25.32
C CYS A 72 -1.06 3.39 25.44
N GLY A 73 0.05 2.66 25.67
CA GLY A 73 1.40 3.23 25.82
C GLY A 73 1.52 4.27 26.94
N GLY A 74 0.60 4.28 27.91
CA GLY A 74 0.54 5.32 28.95
C GLY A 74 0.02 6.68 28.46
N HIS A 75 -0.34 6.79 27.18
CA HIS A 75 -0.69 8.04 26.51
C HIS A 75 -2.13 8.08 26.00
N GLY A 76 -3.00 7.24 26.55
CA GLY A 76 -4.40 7.20 26.17
C GLY A 76 -5.30 6.58 27.22
N LYS A 77 -6.59 6.52 26.90
CA LYS A 77 -7.58 5.74 27.64
C LYS A 77 -8.11 4.64 26.74
N CYS A 78 -8.13 3.41 27.24
CA CYS A 78 -8.82 2.33 26.55
C CYS A 78 -10.32 2.42 26.81
N TYR A 79 -11.11 2.21 25.76
CA TYR A 79 -12.53 2.01 25.85
C TYR A 79 -12.93 0.86 24.93
N CYS A 80 -13.29 -0.27 25.53
CA CYS A 80 -13.79 -1.46 24.85
C CYS A 80 -12.81 -1.92 23.75
N GLY A 81 -11.54 -2.09 24.10
CA GLY A 81 -10.47 -2.53 23.19
C GLY A 81 -9.88 -1.45 22.28
N ASN A 82 -10.35 -0.20 22.36
CA ASN A 82 -9.87 0.88 21.50
C ASN A 82 -9.17 1.98 22.31
N CYS A 83 -7.98 2.39 21.89
CA CYS A 83 -7.26 3.48 22.53
C CYS A 83 -7.69 4.86 22.05
N TYR A 84 -7.94 5.75 23.00
CA TYR A 84 -8.24 7.15 22.77
C TYR A 84 -7.07 7.98 23.29
N CYS A 85 -6.21 8.39 22.35
CA CYS A 85 -4.95 9.05 22.67
C CYS A 85 -5.16 10.47 23.19
N VAL A 86 -4.25 10.89 24.08
CA VAL A 86 -4.14 12.29 24.48
C VAL A 86 -3.57 13.14 23.34
N ALA A 87 -3.77 14.45 23.41
CA ALA A 87 -3.34 15.36 22.34
C ALA A 87 -1.82 15.23 22.07
N GLY A 88 -1.47 15.04 20.79
CA GLY A 88 -0.09 14.87 20.33
C GLY A 88 0.40 13.42 20.24
N TRP A 89 -0.41 12.46 20.66
CA TRP A 89 -0.14 11.03 20.54
C TRP A 89 -1.06 10.37 19.51
N HIS A 90 -0.51 9.39 18.79
CA HIS A 90 -1.11 8.76 17.63
C HIS A 90 -0.77 7.26 17.59
N GLY A 91 -1.45 6.52 16.71
CA GLY A 91 -1.35 5.06 16.63
C GLY A 91 -2.49 4.34 17.33
N ASP A 92 -2.63 3.05 17.05
CA ASP A 92 -3.69 2.21 17.61
C ASP A 92 -3.49 1.97 19.10
N LYS A 93 -2.25 2.10 19.61
CA LYS A 93 -1.90 2.02 21.03
C LYS A 93 -1.31 3.32 21.58
N CYS A 94 -1.47 4.44 20.87
CA CYS A 94 -0.92 5.76 21.26
C CYS A 94 0.60 5.77 21.47
N GLU A 95 1.34 5.01 20.68
CA GLU A 95 2.77 4.80 20.79
C GLU A 95 3.60 5.85 20.03
N PHE A 96 2.97 6.66 19.17
CA PHE A 96 3.66 7.63 18.32
C PHE A 96 3.45 9.07 18.80
N GLN A 97 4.55 9.78 19.01
CA GLN A 97 4.57 11.24 19.18
C GLN A 97 5.13 11.90 17.92
N CYS A 98 4.47 12.96 17.44
CA CYS A 98 4.95 13.68 16.26
C CYS A 98 5.82 14.89 16.64
N ASP A 99 6.98 15.01 16.00
CA ASP A 99 7.85 16.21 16.09
C ASP A 99 7.43 17.35 15.16
N ILE A 100 6.38 17.14 14.38
CA ILE A 100 5.88 18.09 13.37
C ILE A 100 4.50 18.61 13.73
N SER A 101 4.15 19.78 13.20
CA SER A 101 2.83 20.36 13.46
C SER A 101 1.70 19.56 12.79
N PRO A 102 0.46 19.61 13.32
CA PRO A 102 -0.69 18.94 12.70
C PRO A 102 -0.93 19.36 11.24
N TRP A 103 -0.62 20.62 10.91
CA TRP A 103 -0.70 21.15 9.55
C TRP A 103 0.34 20.51 8.62
N GLU A 104 1.58 20.39 9.08
CA GLU A 104 2.65 19.76 8.29
C GLU A 104 2.41 18.27 8.09
N SER A 105 1.95 17.57 9.14
CA SER A 105 1.53 16.18 9.05
C SER A 105 0.47 16.00 7.96
N LYS A 106 -0.61 16.81 8.03
CA LYS A 106 -1.68 16.78 7.04
C LYS A 106 -1.15 17.05 5.63
N LYS A 107 -0.28 18.04 5.47
CA LYS A 107 0.29 18.43 4.17
C LYS A 107 1.07 17.29 3.53
N ARG A 108 1.91 16.57 4.29
CA ARG A 108 2.74 15.46 3.77
C ARG A 108 1.90 14.27 3.31
N CYS A 109 0.82 13.96 4.02
CA CYS A 109 -0.10 12.88 3.66
C CYS A 109 -1.12 13.26 2.57
N THR A 110 -1.14 14.51 2.10
CA THR A 110 -2.13 14.94 1.11
C THR A 110 -1.65 14.57 -0.29
N SER A 111 -2.38 13.68 -0.95
CA SER A 111 -2.14 13.27 -2.33
C SER A 111 -2.41 14.42 -3.32
N PRO A 112 -1.94 14.33 -4.58
CA PRO A 112 -2.13 15.38 -5.59
C PRO A 112 -3.59 15.73 -5.89
N ASP A 113 -4.52 14.79 -5.67
CA ASP A 113 -5.96 15.00 -5.80
C ASP A 113 -6.61 15.58 -4.52
N GLY A 114 -5.81 15.95 -3.52
CA GLY A 114 -6.24 16.65 -2.30
C GLY A 114 -6.81 15.74 -1.20
N LYS A 115 -6.68 14.42 -1.33
CA LYS A 115 -7.13 13.45 -0.33
C LYS A 115 -6.02 13.15 0.66
N ILE A 116 -6.36 12.79 1.89
CA ILE A 116 -5.37 12.33 2.86
C ILE A 116 -5.19 10.83 2.65
N CYS A 117 -3.97 10.40 2.35
CA CYS A 117 -3.63 9.00 2.07
C CYS A 117 -4.59 8.34 1.08
N SER A 118 -5.01 9.08 0.04
CA SER A 118 -5.99 8.65 -0.98
C SER A 118 -7.33 8.13 -0.42
N ASN A 119 -7.67 8.41 0.84
CA ASN A 119 -8.75 7.78 1.61
C ASN A 119 -8.62 6.25 1.79
N ARG A 120 -7.40 5.74 1.72
CA ARG A 120 -7.06 4.31 1.77
C ARG A 120 -5.99 4.01 2.81
N GLY A 121 -5.82 4.92 3.76
CA GLY A 121 -4.89 4.79 4.85
C GLY A 121 -5.09 5.87 5.90
N THR A 122 -4.36 5.73 7.00
CA THR A 122 -4.35 6.69 8.11
C THR A 122 -3.07 7.50 8.07
N CYS A 123 -3.17 8.82 8.21
CA CYS A 123 -2.00 9.71 8.27
C CYS A 123 -1.50 9.85 9.72
N ILE A 124 -0.26 9.46 9.97
CA ILE A 124 0.42 9.59 11.26
C ILE A 124 1.76 10.27 11.04
N CYS A 125 1.97 11.42 11.71
CA CYS A 125 3.22 12.20 11.63
C CYS A 125 3.74 12.49 10.20
N GLY A 126 2.83 12.64 9.24
CA GLY A 126 3.15 12.94 7.85
C GLY A 126 3.47 11.73 6.99
N GLU A 127 3.26 10.53 7.52
CA GLU A 127 3.39 9.26 6.81
C GLU A 127 2.03 8.56 6.75
N CYS A 128 1.76 7.90 5.62
CA CYS A 128 0.52 7.17 5.43
C CYS A 128 0.71 5.68 5.76
N THR A 129 -0.06 5.19 6.73
CA THR A 129 -0.23 3.76 6.97
C THR A 129 -1.40 3.28 6.13
N CYS A 130 -1.11 2.55 5.04
CA CYS A 130 -2.13 2.06 4.12
C CYS A 130 -2.91 0.88 4.72
N TYR A 131 -4.19 0.77 4.35
CA TYR A 131 -5.01 -0.38 4.75
C TYR A 131 -4.66 -1.61 3.90
N ASP A 132 -4.67 -2.79 4.51
CA ASP A 132 -4.35 -4.04 3.81
C ASP A 132 -5.36 -4.37 2.69
N VAL A 133 -6.61 -3.95 2.87
CA VAL A 133 -7.71 -4.18 1.93
C VAL A 133 -8.46 -2.90 1.62
N ASP A 134 -8.90 -2.78 0.38
CA ASP A 134 -9.82 -1.71 -0.02
C ASP A 134 -11.15 -1.84 0.73
N PRO A 135 -11.88 -0.74 1.03
CA PRO A 135 -13.18 -0.80 1.68
C PRO A 135 -14.22 -1.70 0.98
N THR A 136 -14.06 -2.01 -0.31
CA THR A 136 -14.94 -2.98 -1.01
C THR A 136 -14.56 -4.43 -0.76
N GLY A 137 -13.35 -4.70 -0.26
CA GLY A 137 -12.81 -6.05 -0.03
C GLY A 137 -12.36 -6.79 -1.30
N ASP A 138 -12.44 -6.14 -2.47
CA ASP A 138 -12.11 -6.77 -3.76
C ASP A 138 -10.61 -6.74 -4.09
N TRP A 139 -9.84 -5.88 -3.43
CA TRP A 139 -8.44 -5.58 -3.79
C TRP A 139 -7.57 -5.43 -2.54
N GLY A 140 -6.36 -6.02 -2.60
CA GLY A 140 -5.34 -5.95 -1.55
C GLY A 140 -4.08 -5.19 -1.99
N ASP A 141 -3.08 -5.20 -1.11
CA ASP A 141 -1.74 -4.61 -1.33
C ASP A 141 -1.75 -3.12 -1.67
N ILE A 142 -2.47 -2.33 -0.87
CA ILE A 142 -2.48 -0.86 -1.00
C ILE A 142 -1.14 -0.30 -0.52
N HIS A 143 -0.48 0.47 -1.38
CA HIS A 143 0.85 1.01 -1.11
C HIS A 143 1.06 2.38 -1.78
N GLY A 144 2.27 2.92 -1.66
CA GLY A 144 2.64 4.25 -2.13
C GLY A 144 2.71 5.25 -0.98
N GLU A 145 3.36 6.39 -1.20
CA GLU A 145 3.57 7.41 -0.16
C GLU A 145 2.24 7.97 0.38
N THR A 146 1.20 7.98 -0.47
CA THR A 146 -0.14 8.44 -0.13
C THR A 146 -1.20 7.36 -0.38
N CYS A 147 -0.83 6.08 -0.33
CA CYS A 147 -1.73 4.94 -0.55
C CYS A 147 -2.49 4.97 -1.89
N GLU A 148 -1.88 5.57 -2.92
CA GLU A 148 -2.45 5.77 -4.25
C GLU A 148 -2.35 4.53 -5.16
N CYS A 149 -1.62 3.50 -4.72
CA CYS A 149 -1.30 2.33 -5.52
C CYS A 149 -2.01 1.08 -5.01
N ASP A 150 -2.47 0.24 -5.93
CA ASP A 150 -2.91 -1.13 -5.71
C ASP A 150 -2.72 -1.96 -6.99
N GLU A 151 -3.14 -3.23 -6.97
CA GLU A 151 -3.05 -4.15 -8.11
C GLU A 151 -3.70 -3.64 -9.41
N ARG A 152 -4.72 -2.79 -9.35
CA ARG A 152 -5.40 -2.24 -10.54
C ARG A 152 -4.48 -1.33 -11.33
N ASN A 153 -3.54 -0.66 -10.66
CA ASN A 153 -2.59 0.21 -11.34
C ASN A 153 -1.69 -0.61 -12.28
N CYS A 154 -1.54 -1.91 -12.03
CA CYS A 154 -0.73 -2.83 -12.83
C CYS A 154 -1.47 -3.49 -14.00
N LEU A 155 -2.77 -3.24 -14.18
CA LEU A 155 -3.53 -3.78 -15.32
C LEU A 155 -2.94 -3.36 -16.67
N SER A 156 -2.33 -2.18 -16.78
CA SER A 156 -1.70 -1.72 -18.03
C SER A 156 -0.41 -2.47 -18.38
N THR A 157 0.26 -3.06 -17.38
CA THR A 157 1.52 -3.80 -17.55
C THR A 157 1.31 -5.30 -17.73
N TYR A 158 0.11 -5.80 -17.43
CA TYR A 158 -0.31 -7.17 -17.70
C TYR A 158 -0.37 -7.47 -19.21
N ASP A 159 0.20 -8.61 -19.61
CA ASP A 159 0.09 -9.18 -20.95
C ASP A 159 -0.78 -10.43 -20.88
N ARG A 160 -1.99 -10.34 -21.45
CA ARG A 160 -2.95 -11.45 -21.49
C ARG A 160 -2.45 -12.65 -22.30
N TYR A 161 -1.58 -12.45 -23.29
CA TYR A 161 -1.11 -13.56 -24.14
C TYR A 161 -0.04 -14.39 -23.45
N ALA A 162 0.82 -13.74 -22.66
CA ALA A 162 1.86 -14.39 -21.88
C ALA A 162 1.37 -14.81 -20.48
N ASP A 163 0.25 -14.25 -20.02
CA ASP A 163 -0.26 -14.35 -18.64
C ASP A 163 0.76 -13.85 -17.60
N ASP A 164 1.47 -12.76 -17.93
CA ASP A 164 2.55 -12.20 -17.12
C ASP A 164 2.42 -10.69 -16.95
N PHE A 165 2.92 -10.17 -15.83
CA PHE A 165 3.15 -8.73 -15.63
C PHE A 165 4.58 -8.37 -16.03
N CYS A 166 4.78 -7.18 -16.59
CA CYS A 166 6.11 -6.68 -16.92
C CYS A 166 6.93 -7.69 -17.75
N SER A 167 6.27 -8.34 -18.72
CA SER A 167 6.85 -9.36 -19.61
C SER A 167 7.60 -10.49 -18.87
N GLY A 168 7.27 -10.75 -17.60
CA GLY A 168 7.96 -11.73 -16.74
C GLY A 168 9.32 -11.26 -16.21
N HIS A 169 9.75 -10.07 -16.60
CA HIS A 169 11.08 -9.51 -16.39
C HIS A 169 11.13 -8.33 -15.43
N GLY A 170 10.06 -8.13 -14.66
CA GLY A 170 10.01 -7.09 -13.64
C GLY A 170 8.91 -7.34 -12.63
N GLN A 171 8.85 -6.45 -11.65
CA GLN A 171 7.75 -6.37 -10.71
C GLN A 171 6.99 -5.06 -10.94
N CYS A 172 5.67 -5.11 -10.90
CA CYS A 172 4.89 -3.89 -11.06
C CYS A 172 4.78 -3.16 -9.73
N ASN A 173 5.13 -1.87 -9.73
CA ASN A 173 5.00 -0.94 -8.63
C ASN A 173 4.21 0.27 -9.12
N CYS A 174 2.98 0.43 -8.63
CA CYS A 174 2.09 1.54 -8.98
C CYS A 174 1.91 1.78 -10.50
N GLY A 175 1.73 0.71 -11.28
CA GLY A 175 1.54 0.79 -12.73
C GLY A 175 2.81 1.05 -13.55
N ARG A 176 3.98 1.04 -12.89
CA ARG A 176 5.28 1.04 -13.53
C ARG A 176 5.99 -0.29 -13.28
N CYS A 177 6.74 -0.77 -14.25
CA CYS A 177 7.57 -1.96 -14.06
C CYS A 177 8.97 -1.59 -13.55
N ASP A 178 9.35 -2.20 -12.44
CA ASP A 178 10.72 -2.24 -11.97
C ASP A 178 11.39 -3.49 -12.54
N CYS A 179 12.23 -3.26 -13.53
CA CYS A 179 12.85 -4.33 -14.30
C CYS A 179 13.96 -5.03 -13.52
N LYS A 180 14.01 -6.35 -13.66
CA LYS A 180 15.13 -7.18 -13.21
C LYS A 180 16.41 -6.75 -13.93
N GLU A 181 17.55 -7.04 -13.31
CA GLU A 181 18.85 -6.78 -13.91
C GLU A 181 18.92 -7.40 -15.31
N GLY A 182 19.44 -6.64 -16.27
CA GLY A 182 19.49 -7.08 -17.67
C GLY A 182 18.24 -6.79 -18.50
N TRP A 183 17.20 -6.13 -17.96
CA TRP A 183 15.96 -5.81 -18.68
C TRP A 183 15.57 -4.33 -18.62
N THR A 184 14.85 -3.86 -19.63
CA THR A 184 14.42 -2.47 -19.79
C THR A 184 13.20 -2.35 -20.70
N GLY A 185 12.70 -1.14 -20.90
CA GLY A 185 11.40 -0.88 -21.54
C GLY A 185 10.31 -0.58 -20.52
N LYS A 186 9.13 -0.16 -20.99
CA LYS A 186 8.02 0.24 -20.09
C LYS A 186 7.40 -0.95 -19.37
N LYS A 187 7.49 -2.13 -19.99
CA LYS A 187 7.02 -3.41 -19.51
C LYS A 187 8.18 -4.39 -19.32
N CYS A 188 9.44 -3.93 -19.26
CA CYS A 188 10.62 -4.80 -19.22
C CYS A 188 10.70 -5.78 -20.40
N GLU A 189 10.21 -5.35 -21.56
CA GLU A 189 10.06 -6.16 -22.76
C GLU A 189 11.37 -6.31 -23.56
N HIS A 190 12.43 -5.58 -23.18
CA HIS A 190 13.69 -5.49 -23.91
C HIS A 190 14.90 -5.90 -23.05
N PRO A 191 15.82 -6.77 -23.52
CA PRO A 191 17.08 -7.04 -22.85
C PRO A 191 18.05 -5.84 -22.93
N LEU A 192 18.79 -5.56 -21.85
CA LEU A 192 19.81 -4.51 -21.79
C LEU A 192 21.04 -4.83 -22.66
N SER A 193 21.38 -6.11 -22.82
CA SER A 193 22.51 -6.55 -23.62
C SER A 193 22.07 -7.06 -24.98
N CYS A 194 22.84 -6.68 -25.99
CA CYS A 194 22.56 -6.99 -27.37
C CYS A 194 23.76 -7.66 -28.01
N HIS A 195 23.62 -8.94 -28.38
CA HIS A 195 24.70 -9.72 -28.99
C HIS A 195 24.95 -9.38 -30.48
N LEU A 196 24.34 -8.32 -31.00
CA LEU A 196 24.45 -7.89 -32.40
C LEU A 196 25.49 -6.79 -32.53
N THR A 197 26.36 -6.92 -33.53
CA THR A 197 27.29 -5.85 -33.91
C THR A 197 26.55 -4.65 -34.52
N ALA A 198 27.17 -3.47 -34.48
CA ALA A 198 26.59 -2.25 -35.05
C ALA A 198 26.21 -2.41 -36.55
N ASP A 199 26.98 -3.19 -37.30
CA ASP A 199 26.74 -3.49 -38.71
C ASP A 199 25.54 -4.43 -38.94
N GLU A 200 25.34 -5.41 -38.06
CA GLU A 200 24.19 -6.33 -38.12
C GLU A 200 22.90 -5.62 -37.75
N SER A 201 22.94 -4.75 -36.73
CA SER A 201 21.83 -3.88 -36.35
C SER A 201 21.44 -2.94 -37.49
N LYS A 202 22.42 -2.35 -38.19
CA LYS A 202 22.20 -1.48 -39.36
C LYS A 202 21.54 -2.22 -40.52
N LYS A 203 21.96 -3.46 -40.81
CA LYS A 203 21.33 -4.30 -41.85
C LYS A 203 19.87 -4.63 -41.53
N ARG A 204 19.53 -4.87 -40.25
CA ARG A 204 18.13 -5.14 -39.83
C ARG A 204 17.22 -3.91 -39.97
N CYS A 205 17.78 -2.72 -39.72
CA CYS A 205 17.11 -1.43 -39.89
C CYS A 205 16.91 -1.00 -41.34
N GLN A 206 17.79 -1.46 -42.25
CA GLN A 206 17.67 -1.16 -43.67
C GLN A 206 16.57 -2.01 -44.29
N GLY A 207 15.35 -1.48 -44.33
CA GLY A 207 14.26 -2.03 -45.14
C GLY A 207 14.11 -1.28 -46.46
N THR A 208 13.55 -1.95 -47.47
CA THR A 208 13.27 -1.39 -48.80
C THR A 208 11.99 -0.53 -48.85
N SER A 209 11.33 -0.32 -47.71
CA SER A 209 10.06 0.40 -47.66
C SER A 209 10.28 1.91 -47.82
N ASN A 210 9.32 2.58 -48.48
CA ASN A 210 9.25 4.04 -48.56
C ASN A 210 8.73 4.71 -47.27
N MET A 211 8.49 3.95 -46.21
CA MET A 211 8.06 4.48 -44.90
C MET A 211 9.24 5.11 -44.15
N PRO A 212 9.00 6.13 -43.29
CA PRO A 212 10.01 6.65 -42.38
C PRO A 212 10.65 5.50 -41.58
N CYS A 213 11.99 5.51 -41.48
CA CYS A 213 12.76 4.47 -40.79
C CYS A 213 12.52 3.05 -41.32
N SER A 214 12.21 2.95 -42.62
CA SER A 214 11.92 1.68 -43.32
C SER A 214 10.81 0.85 -42.67
N GLY A 215 9.90 1.48 -41.90
CA GLY A 215 8.80 0.82 -41.18
C GLY A 215 9.22 0.03 -39.94
N ARG A 216 10.48 0.13 -39.49
CA ARG A 216 11.04 -0.68 -38.39
C ARG A 216 11.66 0.14 -37.25
N GLY A 217 11.58 1.47 -37.31
CA GLY A 217 12.12 2.38 -36.29
C GLY A 217 11.17 3.52 -35.95
N LYS A 218 11.37 4.14 -34.79
CA LYS A 218 10.64 5.31 -34.31
C LYS A 218 11.27 6.58 -34.90
N PHE A 219 10.46 7.54 -35.33
CA PHE A 219 10.96 8.82 -35.84
C PHE A 219 10.86 9.91 -34.76
N GLU A 220 11.90 10.72 -34.61
CA GLU A 220 11.91 11.91 -33.75
C GLU A 220 12.53 13.10 -34.50
N ARG A 221 12.25 14.33 -34.04
CA ARG A 221 12.81 15.56 -34.63
C ARG A 221 13.76 16.20 -33.65
N ASP A 222 14.96 16.56 -34.11
CA ASP A 222 15.91 17.31 -33.28
C ASP A 222 15.59 18.81 -33.22
N MET A 223 16.34 19.54 -32.39
CA MET A 223 16.22 21.00 -32.22
C MET A 223 16.54 21.79 -33.50
N LEU A 224 17.04 21.13 -34.56
CA LEU A 224 17.27 21.70 -35.88
C LEU A 224 16.24 21.22 -36.92
N ASN A 225 15.15 20.60 -36.45
CA ASN A 225 14.02 20.11 -37.24
C ASN A 225 14.39 19.00 -38.24
N LYS A 226 15.49 18.26 -37.99
CA LYS A 226 15.89 17.10 -38.81
C LYS A 226 15.23 15.83 -38.32
N VAL A 227 14.79 14.99 -39.25
CA VAL A 227 14.16 13.69 -38.97
C VAL A 227 15.24 12.68 -38.59
N GLN A 228 15.15 12.13 -37.38
CA GLN A 228 16.02 11.08 -36.86
C GLN A 228 15.23 9.78 -36.77
N CYS A 229 15.88 8.68 -37.15
CA CYS A 229 15.31 7.34 -37.06
C CYS A 229 15.99 6.55 -35.94
N LEU A 230 15.24 6.34 -34.87
CA LEU A 230 15.58 5.50 -33.73
C LEU A 230 15.16 4.07 -34.07
N CYS A 231 16.08 3.26 -34.56
CA CYS A 231 15.89 1.82 -34.47
C CYS A 231 15.94 1.42 -33.00
N HIS A 232 15.10 0.48 -32.56
CA HIS A 232 15.18 -0.04 -31.20
C HIS A 232 16.55 -0.70 -30.99
N ARG A 233 17.41 0.15 -30.46
CA ARG A 233 18.63 -0.07 -29.73
C ARG A 233 18.41 0.90 -28.58
N GLY A 234 18.24 0.38 -27.38
CA GLY A 234 18.54 1.20 -26.22
C GLY A 234 19.88 1.89 -26.45
N GLU A 235 19.86 3.17 -26.10
CA GLU A 235 20.98 4.09 -25.91
C GLU A 235 22.23 3.99 -26.81
N GLU A 236 22.10 3.57 -28.07
CA GLU A 236 23.07 3.89 -29.12
C GLU A 236 22.41 4.30 -30.43
N ILE A 237 22.45 5.61 -30.68
CA ILE A 237 21.85 6.30 -31.82
C ILE A 237 22.74 6.11 -33.06
N GLY A 238 22.38 5.18 -33.94
CA GLY A 238 22.84 5.20 -35.32
C GLY A 238 22.09 6.28 -36.11
N ILE A 239 22.56 7.54 -36.10
CA ILE A 239 21.88 8.60 -36.85
C ILE A 239 22.09 8.39 -38.36
N SER A 240 21.01 8.05 -39.07
CA SER A 240 20.97 8.12 -40.53
C SER A 240 20.35 9.44 -40.95
N TYR A 241 21.18 10.41 -41.36
CA TYR A 241 20.71 11.61 -42.05
C TYR A 241 20.51 11.31 -43.53
N LYS A 242 19.35 11.67 -44.07
CA LYS A 242 19.17 11.80 -45.53
C LYS A 242 19.36 13.26 -45.92
N GLU A 243 20.59 13.76 -45.82
CA GLU A 243 21.03 14.97 -46.52
C GLU A 243 22.24 14.59 -47.37
N THR A 244 22.03 14.52 -48.68
CA THR A 244 23.06 14.55 -49.74
C THR A 244 24.40 13.86 -49.43
N ALA A 245 24.51 12.60 -49.85
CA ALA A 245 25.72 11.90 -50.28
C ALA A 245 26.98 11.82 -49.37
N ALA A 246 26.99 12.30 -48.12
CA ALA A 246 28.16 12.14 -47.25
C ALA A 246 27.78 11.83 -45.79
N LEU A 247 28.15 10.62 -45.33
CA LEU A 247 28.03 10.20 -43.93
C LEU A 247 29.11 10.88 -43.07
N LYS A 248 28.71 11.68 -42.09
CA LYS A 248 29.55 12.09 -40.95
C LYS A 248 28.81 11.70 -39.66
N MET A 249 29.46 10.92 -38.80
CA MET A 249 28.94 10.53 -37.48
C MET A 249 29.88 11.05 -36.38
N LYS A 250 29.30 11.64 -35.33
CA LYS A 250 29.98 11.96 -34.06
C LYS A 250 29.59 10.89 -33.04
N LEU A 251 30.59 10.33 -32.36
CA LEU A 251 30.43 9.44 -31.20
C LEU A 251 30.37 10.31 -29.94
N VAL A 252 29.36 10.12 -29.09
CA VAL A 252 29.33 10.65 -27.73
C VAL A 252 28.86 9.51 -26.83
N ASP A 253 29.67 9.28 -25.80
CA ASP A 253 29.51 8.24 -24.79
C ASP A 253 28.52 8.71 -23.72
N HIS A 254 27.47 7.93 -23.46
CA HIS A 254 26.79 7.95 -22.17
C HIS A 254 26.06 6.63 -21.97
N GLU A 255 26.65 5.83 -21.08
CA GLU A 255 26.04 4.81 -20.24
C GLU A 255 24.54 4.51 -20.51
N ASN A 256 24.31 3.37 -21.20
CA ASN A 256 23.69 2.18 -20.59
C ASN A 256 22.21 1.84 -20.90
N ARG A 257 21.76 1.51 -22.14
CA ARG A 257 20.47 0.76 -22.38
C ARG A 257 20.40 -0.10 -23.66
N ALA A 258 19.53 -1.11 -23.59
CA ALA A 258 18.76 -1.96 -24.54
C ALA A 258 19.21 -2.40 -25.95
N CYS A 259 18.70 -3.56 -26.35
CA CYS A 259 18.13 -3.83 -27.67
C CYS A 259 16.68 -4.30 -27.51
#